data_AF-A0A8J6MDC6-F1
#
_entry.id   AF-A0A8J6MDC6-F1
#
_cell.length_a   1.000
_cell.length_b   1.000
_cell.length_c   1.000
_cell.angle_alpha   90.00
_cell.angle_beta   90.00
_cell.angle_gamma   90.00
#
_symmetry.space_group_name_H-M   'P 1'
#
loop_
_entity.id
_entity.type
_entity.pdbx_description
1 polymer ?
#
loop_
_entity_poly.entity_id
_entity_poly.type
_entity_poly.pdbx_seq_one_letter_code
_entity_poly.pdbx_strand_id
1 'polypeptide(L)'
;MERGNVPIDRWLDQAVSGIRFGPDRAAVRAELEAHMEDKAADLQRIFPDISREETEERTLSEMGDPAEIGKKLARIHKPWLGWLWQFSRFLALAALLLLAVEAAIVLPVAWDLLWAWARRG
;
A
#
# COMPACT_ATOMS: atom_id res chain seq x y z
N MET A 1 26.08 -1.42 -5.89
CA MET A 1 25.12 -0.96 -6.90
C MET A 1 24.24 0.05 -6.20
N GLU A 2 24.49 1.36 -6.29
CA GLU A 2 23.65 2.36 -5.62
C GLU A 2 24.01 3.77 -6.10
N ARG A 3 22.96 4.59 -6.28
CA ARG A 3 22.89 5.98 -6.81
C ARG A 3 22.76 6.09 -8.33
N GLY A 4 21.56 5.77 -8.81
CA GLY A 4 21.19 6.02 -10.20
C GLY A 4 19.99 6.95 -10.41
N ASN A 5 19.26 7.42 -9.39
CA ASN A 5 18.01 8.15 -9.70
C ASN A 5 17.57 9.23 -8.67
N VAL A 6 18.53 9.87 -8.00
CA VAL A 6 18.26 10.91 -6.98
C VAL A 6 17.30 12.02 -7.45
N PRO A 7 17.30 12.48 -8.72
CA PRO A 7 16.33 13.46 -9.21
C PRO A 7 14.89 12.91 -9.29
N ILE A 8 14.73 11.69 -9.84
CA ILE A 8 13.43 11.03 -9.98
C ILE A 8 12.86 10.65 -8.60
N ASP A 9 13.69 10.14 -7.69
CA ASP A 9 13.25 9.81 -6.33
C ASP A 9 12.68 11.03 -5.61
N ARG A 10 13.36 12.18 -5.70
CA ARG A 10 12.85 13.43 -5.10
C ARG A 10 11.55 13.89 -5.74
N TRP A 11 11.44 13.75 -7.06
CA TRP A 11 10.22 14.10 -7.79
C TRP A 11 9.04 13.22 -7.34
N LEU A 12 9.26 11.90 -7.25
CA LEU A 12 8.26 10.92 -6.80
C LEU A 12 7.82 11.21 -5.37
N ASP A 13 8.77 11.42 -4.47
CA ASP A 13 8.49 11.71 -3.05
C ASP A 13 7.68 12.99 -2.91
N GLN A 14 7.99 14.03 -3.69
CA GLN A 14 7.22 15.26 -3.73
C GLN A 14 5.80 15.04 -4.29
N ALA A 15 5.67 14.28 -5.38
CA ALA A 15 4.39 13.97 -6.02
C ALA A 15 3.44 13.19 -5.10
N VAL A 16 3.96 12.26 -4.28
CA VAL A 16 3.10 11.45 -3.40
C VAL A 16 2.94 12.01 -1.98
N SER A 17 3.66 13.08 -1.64
CA SER A 17 3.68 13.67 -0.28
C SER A 17 2.29 14.07 0.26
N GLY A 18 1.36 14.42 -0.62
CA GLY A 18 0.00 14.80 -0.26
C GLY A 18 -0.92 13.64 0.13
N ILE A 19 -0.53 12.40 -0.17
CA ILE A 19 -1.33 11.20 0.14
C ILE A 19 -1.08 10.80 1.59
N ARG A 20 -2.11 10.91 2.44
CA ARG A 20 -1.98 10.65 3.88
C ARG A 20 -1.93 9.18 4.23
N PHE A 21 -2.73 8.34 3.56
CA PHE A 21 -2.79 6.92 3.85
C PHE A 21 -1.54 6.22 3.29
N GLY A 22 -0.76 5.59 4.18
CA GLY A 22 0.54 5.02 3.83
C GLY A 22 0.51 3.97 2.72
N PRO A 23 -0.41 2.98 2.76
CA PRO A 23 -0.53 1.99 1.71
C PRO A 23 -0.83 2.60 0.33
N ASP A 24 -1.78 3.53 0.24
CA ASP A 24 -2.09 4.23 -1.00
C ASP A 24 -0.88 5.04 -1.48
N ARG A 25 -0.19 5.75 -0.59
CA ARG A 25 1.01 6.52 -0.93
C ARG A 25 2.10 5.64 -1.55
N ALA A 26 2.33 4.45 -0.97
CA ALA A 26 3.29 3.49 -1.48
C ALA A 26 2.87 2.91 -2.84
N ALA A 27 1.59 2.54 -3.00
CA ALA A 27 1.06 2.02 -4.25
C ALA A 27 1.17 3.05 -5.39
N VAL A 28 0.76 4.29 -5.13
CA VAL A 28 0.83 5.37 -6.11
C VAL A 28 2.27 5.74 -6.45
N ARG A 29 3.19 5.70 -5.48
CA ARG A 29 4.62 5.91 -5.75
C ARG A 29 5.15 4.85 -6.73
N ALA A 30 4.85 3.58 -6.47
CA ALA A 30 5.28 2.48 -7.32
C ALA A 30 4.68 2.56 -8.73
N GLU A 31 3.42 2.96 -8.85
CA GLU A 31 2.76 3.16 -10.15
C GLU A 31 3.40 4.32 -10.94
N LEU A 32 3.70 5.45 -10.28
CA LEU A 32 4.38 6.58 -10.93
C LEU A 32 5.82 6.23 -11.33
N GLU A 33 6.53 5.49 -10.49
CA GLU A 33 7.88 5.00 -10.78
C GLU A 33 7.88 4.08 -12.01
N ALA A 34 6.99 3.09 -12.04
CA ALA A 34 6.83 2.20 -13.20
C ALA A 34 6.46 2.99 -14.47
N HIS A 35 5.59 4.00 -14.35
CA HIS A 35 5.23 4.85 -15.50
C HIS A 35 6.42 5.65 -16.03
N MET A 36 7.30 6.13 -15.15
CA MET A 36 8.52 6.82 -15.55
C MET A 36 9.52 5.86 -16.20
N GLU A 37 9.65 4.64 -15.71
CA GLU A 37 10.50 3.60 -16.30
C GLU A 37 10.03 3.24 -17.71
N ASP A 38 8.71 3.06 -17.91
CA ASP A 38 8.12 2.79 -19.22
C ASP A 38 8.41 3.93 -20.21
N LYS A 39 8.24 5.19 -19.77
CA LYS A 39 8.56 6.37 -20.59
C LYS A 39 10.04 6.46 -20.93
N ALA A 40 10.92 6.21 -19.96
CA ALA A 40 12.36 6.22 -20.18
C ALA A 40 12.78 5.13 -21.17
N ALA A 41 12.20 3.94 -21.07
CA ALA A 41 12.42 2.85 -22.02
C ALA A 41 11.93 3.19 -23.43
N ASP A 42 10.77 3.84 -23.55
CA ASP A 42 10.25 4.32 -24.84
C ASP A 42 11.17 5.38 -25.47
N LEU A 43 11.69 6.32 -24.68
CA LEU A 43 12.65 7.33 -25.15
C LEU A 43 13.94 6.70 -25.65
N GLN A 44 14.51 5.73 -24.91
CA GLN A 44 15.71 5.00 -25.33
C GLN A 44 15.48 4.18 -26.61
N ARG A 45 14.27 3.63 -26.78
CA ARG A 45 13.91 2.89 -27.99
C ARG A 45 13.83 3.81 -29.22
N ILE A 46 13.32 5.02 -29.06
CA ILE A 46 13.21 6.01 -30.15
C ILE A 46 14.57 6.65 -30.45
N PHE A 47 15.39 6.88 -29.43
CA PHE A 47 16.70 7.53 -29.53
C PHE A 47 17.78 6.64 -28.89
N PRO A 48 18.36 5.67 -29.63
CA PRO A 48 19.31 4.70 -29.06
C PRO A 48 20.59 5.32 -28.46
N ASP A 49 20.98 6.50 -28.96
CA ASP A 49 22.19 7.22 -28.53
C ASP A 49 21.90 8.22 -27.39
N ILE A 50 20.66 8.30 -26.89
CA ILE A 50 20.31 9.22 -25.80
C ILE A 50 21.04 8.81 -24.51
N SER A 51 21.61 9.79 -23.81
CA SER A 51 22.20 9.53 -22.51
C SER A 51 21.12 9.24 -21.47
N ARG A 52 21.50 8.51 -20.42
CA ARG A 52 20.61 8.24 -19.28
C ARG A 52 20.13 9.55 -18.63
N GLU A 53 21.02 10.50 -18.41
CA GLU A 53 20.71 11.78 -17.77
C GLU A 53 19.72 12.60 -18.59
N GLU A 54 19.90 12.65 -19.92
CA GLU A 54 18.96 13.32 -20.82
C GLU A 54 17.61 12.58 -20.90
N THR A 55 17.60 11.26 -20.79
CA THR A 55 16.36 10.48 -20.69
C THR A 55 15.59 10.82 -19.43
N GLU A 56 16.27 10.90 -18.29
CA GLU A 56 15.68 11.24 -17.00
C GLU A 56 15.15 12.68 -17.01
N GLU A 57 15.91 13.64 -17.53
CA GLU A 57 15.50 15.04 -17.65
C GLU A 57 14.26 15.18 -18.55
N ARG A 58 14.25 14.52 -19.72
CA ARG A 58 13.09 14.54 -20.62
C ARG A 58 11.87 13.87 -19.99
N THR A 59 12.06 12.75 -19.30
CA THR A 59 10.99 12.06 -18.58
C THR A 59 10.40 12.96 -17.50
N LEU A 60 11.24 13.63 -16.70
CA LEU A 60 10.80 14.57 -15.66
C LEU A 60 10.07 15.78 -16.24
N SER A 61 10.59 16.33 -17.35
CA SER A 61 9.98 17.46 -18.06
C SER A 61 8.58 17.10 -18.58
N GLU A 62 8.41 15.90 -19.15
CA GLU A 62 7.10 15.41 -19.60
C GLU A 62 6.12 15.18 -18.44
N MET A 63 6.62 14.73 -17.28
CA MET A 63 5.79 14.50 -16.10
C MET A 63 5.32 15.82 -15.46
N GLY A 64 6.07 16.91 -15.66
CA GLY A 64 5.71 18.25 -15.20
C GLY A 64 5.96 18.50 -13.70
N ASP A 65 5.26 19.47 -13.12
CA ASP A 65 5.46 19.87 -11.73
C ASP A 65 4.93 18.79 -10.74
N PRO A 66 5.81 18.18 -9.91
CA PRO A 66 5.39 17.19 -8.93
C PRO A 66 4.41 17.77 -7.90
N ALA A 67 4.48 19.07 -7.58
CA ALA A 67 3.58 19.70 -6.63
C ALA A 67 2.14 19.79 -7.16
N GLU A 68 1.96 20.02 -8.46
CA GLU A 68 0.63 20.01 -9.08
C GLU A 68 0.03 18.61 -9.10
N ILE A 69 0.82 17.60 -9.46
CA ILE A 69 0.40 16.21 -9.44
C ILE A 69 0.04 15.80 -8.01
N GLY A 70 0.85 16.14 -7.03
CA GLY A 70 0.57 15.81 -5.63
C GLY A 70 -0.71 16.46 -5.10
N LYS A 71 -1.04 17.68 -5.51
CA LYS A 71 -2.33 18.31 -5.17
C LYS A 71 -3.51 17.54 -5.79
N LYS A 72 -3.38 17.06 -7.03
CA LYS A 72 -4.43 16.27 -7.70
C LYS A 72 -4.60 14.91 -7.01
N LEU A 73 -3.49 14.20 -6.74
CA LEU A 73 -3.50 12.92 -6.04
C LEU A 73 -4.10 13.04 -4.64
N ALA A 74 -3.72 14.07 -3.88
CA ALA A 74 -4.27 14.32 -2.55
C ALA A 74 -5.79 14.57 -2.54
N ARG A 75 -6.36 15.12 -3.62
CA ARG A 75 -7.81 15.32 -3.74
C ARG A 75 -8.57 14.02 -3.99
N ILE A 76 -8.00 13.13 -4.79
CA ILE A 76 -8.60 11.85 -5.17
C ILE A 76 -8.48 10.84 -4.01
N HIS A 77 -7.31 10.78 -3.36
CA HIS A 77 -7.06 9.87 -2.25
C HIS A 77 -7.62 10.41 -0.94
N LYS A 78 -8.87 10.04 -0.63
CA LYS A 78 -9.44 10.26 0.70
C LYS A 78 -9.13 9.07 1.62
N PRO A 79 -8.36 9.26 2.70
CA PRO A 79 -7.84 8.15 3.50
C PRO A 79 -8.90 7.42 4.33
N TRP A 80 -10.11 7.99 4.49
CA TRP A 80 -11.12 7.52 5.43
C TRP A 80 -11.60 6.09 5.18
N LEU A 81 -11.75 5.67 3.92
CA LEU A 81 -12.17 4.29 3.59
C LEU A 81 -11.11 3.26 4.00
N GLY A 82 -9.83 3.56 3.77
CA GLY A 82 -8.71 2.71 4.19
C GLY A 82 -8.65 2.57 5.71
N TRP A 83 -8.79 3.67 6.44
CA TRP A 83 -8.84 3.64 7.91
C TRP A 83 -10.06 2.88 8.45
N LEU A 84 -11.24 3.08 7.85
CA LEU A 84 -12.46 2.37 8.24
C LEU A 84 -12.32 0.86 8.06
N TRP A 85 -11.75 0.42 6.93
CA TRP A 85 -11.50 -0.99 6.67
C TRP A 85 -10.45 -1.59 7.61
N GLN A 86 -9.36 -0.85 7.91
CA GLN A 86 -8.39 -1.33 8.89
C GLN A 86 -9.02 -1.47 10.28
N PHE A 87 -9.81 -0.49 10.70
CA PHE A 87 -10.53 -0.54 11.96
C PHE A 87 -11.52 -1.71 12.02
N SER A 88 -12.27 -1.98 10.96
CA SER A 88 -13.19 -3.13 10.92
C SER A 88 -12.45 -4.47 11.00
N ARG A 89 -11.28 -4.60 10.37
CA ARG A 89 -10.41 -5.78 10.52
C ARG A 89 -9.95 -6.00 11.95
N PHE A 90 -9.49 -4.94 12.62
CA PHE A 90 -9.09 -5.03 14.02
C PHE A 90 -10.25 -5.48 14.91
N LEU A 91 -11.45 -4.92 14.72
CA LEU A 91 -12.64 -5.34 15.45
C LEU A 91 -13.01 -6.80 15.18
N ALA A 92 -12.98 -7.24 13.92
CA ALA A 92 -13.28 -8.63 13.56
C ALA A 92 -12.28 -9.62 14.20
N LEU A 93 -10.99 -9.28 14.18
CA LEU A 93 -9.96 -10.09 14.83
C LEU A 93 -10.11 -10.13 16.34
N ALA A 94 -10.44 -9.00 16.97
CA ALA A 94 -10.72 -8.93 18.40
C ALA A 94 -11.94 -9.77 18.79
N ALA A 95 -13.02 -9.70 18.01
CA ALA A 95 -14.21 -10.51 18.22
C ALA A 95 -13.91 -12.01 18.08
N LEU A 96 -13.13 -12.40 17.06
CA LEU A 96 -12.73 -13.79 16.88
C LEU A 96 -11.86 -14.30 18.05
N LEU A 97 -10.95 -13.47 18.55
CA LEU A 97 -10.13 -13.79 19.70
C LEU A 97 -10.98 -14.01 20.96
N LEU A 98 -11.96 -13.13 21.21
CA LEU A 98 -12.88 -13.25 22.33
C LEU A 98 -13.69 -14.56 22.25
N LEU A 99 -14.24 -14.87 21.07
CA LEU A 99 -14.95 -16.14 20.85
C LEU A 99 -14.06 -17.35 21.08
N ALA A 100 -12.80 -17.29 20.65
CA ALA A 100 -11.85 -18.37 20.88
C ALA A 100 -11.55 -18.56 22.38
N VAL A 101 -11.42 -17.47 23.13
CA VAL A 101 -11.24 -17.52 24.59
C VAL A 101 -12.48 -18.11 25.27
N GLU A 102 -13.68 -17.67 24.90
CA GLU A 102 -14.93 -18.23 25.43
C GLU A 102 -15.05 -19.72 25.14
N ALA A 103 -14.78 -20.13 23.89
CA ALA A 103 -14.78 -21.54 23.51
C ALA A 103 -13.77 -22.36 24.31
N ALA A 104 -12.57 -21.84 24.54
CA ALA A 104 -11.54 -22.50 25.34
C ALA A 104 -11.98 -22.72 26.80
N ILE A 105 -12.85 -21.87 27.34
CA ILE A 105 -13.39 -21.99 28.69
C ILE A 105 -14.62 -22.92 28.72
N VAL A 106 -15.54 -22.77 27.77
CA VAL A 106 -16.85 -23.44 27.78
C VAL A 106 -16.75 -24.88 27.29
N LEU A 107 -15.96 -25.15 26.25
CA LEU A 107 -15.87 -26.49 25.64
C LEU A 107 -15.40 -27.57 26.62
N PRO A 108 -14.37 -27.35 27.48
CA PRO A 108 -13.98 -28.35 28.48
C PRO A 108 -15.10 -28.65 29.47
N VAL A 109 -15.79 -27.63 29.98
CA VAL A 109 -16.89 -27.80 30.94
C VAL A 109 -18.05 -28.57 30.30
N ALA A 110 -18.43 -28.20 29.07
CA ALA A 110 -19.48 -28.90 28.33
C ALA A 110 -19.11 -30.36 28.05
N TRP A 111 -17.84 -30.62 27.70
CA TRP A 111 -17.32 -31.96 27.48
C TRP A 111 -17.39 -32.83 28.75
N ASP A 112 -16.96 -32.30 29.90
CA ASP A 112 -16.98 -33.01 31.18
C ASP A 112 -18.41 -33.41 31.59
N LEU A 113 -19.38 -32.50 31.41
CA LEU A 113 -20.79 -32.76 31.69
C LEU A 113 -21.37 -33.85 30.78
N LEU A 114 -21.07 -33.78 29.49
CA LEU A 114 -21.55 -34.76 28.51
C LEU A 114 -20.97 -36.15 28.78
N TRP A 115 -19.67 -36.22 29.12
CA TRP A 115 -19.01 -37.47 29.50
C TRP A 115 -19.55 -38.05 30.82
N ALA A 116 -19.90 -37.21 31.78
CA ALA A 116 -20.49 -37.63 33.05
C ALA A 116 -21.95 -38.12 32.92
N TRP A 117 -22.69 -37.63 31.92
CA TRP A 117 -24.01 -38.16 31.56
C TRP A 117 -23.89 -39.51 30.86
N ALA A 118 -22.98 -39.64 29.89
CA ALA A 118 -22.78 -40.87 29.11
C ALA A 118 -22.37 -42.08 29.96
N ARG A 119 -21.66 -41.88 31.08
CA ARG A 119 -21.28 -42.95 32.02
C ARG A 119 -22.40 -43.35 33.01
N ARG A 120 -23.51 -42.63 33.03
CA ARG A 120 -24.61 -42.82 34.00
C ARG A 120 -25.80 -43.60 33.44
N GLY A 121 -25.83 -43.85 32.13
CA GLY A 121 -26.77 -44.76 31.46
C GLY A 121 -26.08 -46.05 31.05
#